data_AF-A0A8T1WTY4-F1
#
_entry.id   AF-A0A8T1WTY4-F1
#
_cell.length_a   1.000
_cell.length_b   1.000
_cell.length_c   1.000
_cell.angle_alpha   90.00
_cell.angle_beta   90.00
_cell.angle_gamma   90.00
#
_symmetry.space_group_name_H-M   'P 1'
#
loop_
_entity.id
_entity.type
_entity.pdbx_description
1 polymer ?
#
loop_
_entity_poly.entity_id
_entity_poly.type
_entity_poly.pdbx_seq_one_letter_code
_entity_poly.pdbx_strand_id
1 'polypeptide(L)'
;MECAVATVVAGAQDVEATYALVTDADDVIYLQTERRIFGTTEGFAATADSKAPRLRLALEEVAVGVTKGFLRLEAAASSGAEGQLLAQEIERQLTSEEVDPDATWTMPPLRRQRLRVFQDLWERGYFVTFGSKFGADFLIYKGDPKKAHAVALIIVKSYDEEFARADVVSFCRVAKMVKKQLLFACVQPLDGGERTNFRKEDASNDSDGTEAWTNRIVYISLSHALLVSHQEENDG
;
A
#
# COMPACT_ATOMS: atom_id res chain seq x y z
N MET A 1 5.83 23.65 7.26
CA MET A 1 6.46 22.60 8.09
C MET A 1 6.98 21.54 7.15
N GLU A 2 8.22 21.07 7.30
CA GLU A 2 8.80 20.11 6.34
C GLU A 2 8.48 18.64 6.68
N CYS A 3 8.09 18.34 7.93
CA CYS A 3 7.84 16.98 8.39
C CYS A 3 6.77 16.94 9.49
N ALA A 4 5.77 16.08 9.33
CA ALA A 4 4.71 15.85 10.30
C ALA A 4 5.11 14.79 11.32
N VAL A 5 4.45 14.78 12.49
CA VAL A 5 4.73 13.84 13.57
C VAL A 5 3.53 12.94 13.84
N ALA A 6 3.74 11.63 13.89
CA ALA A 6 2.71 10.67 14.24
C ALA A 6 3.13 9.75 15.38
N THR A 7 2.22 9.59 16.35
CA THR A 7 2.39 8.66 17.46
C THR A 7 1.97 7.26 17.05
N VAL A 8 2.90 6.29 17.11
CA VAL A 8 2.64 4.90 16.76
C VAL A 8 1.79 4.21 17.83
N VAL A 9 0.80 3.45 17.37
CA VAL A 9 -0.02 2.56 18.20
C VAL A 9 -0.05 1.19 17.53
N ALA A 10 0.69 0.23 18.09
CA ALA A 10 0.62 -1.17 17.67
C ALA A 10 -0.24 -1.99 18.64
N GLY A 11 -1.04 -2.91 18.10
CA GLY A 11 -1.71 -3.91 18.90
C GLY A 11 -0.74 -4.99 19.34
N ALA A 12 -0.67 -5.30 20.63
CA ALA A 12 0.23 -6.33 21.16
C ALA A 12 -0.02 -7.75 20.61
N GLN A 13 -1.19 -8.00 19.99
CA GLN A 13 -1.59 -9.31 19.43
C GLN A 13 -2.03 -9.24 17.96
N ASP A 14 -2.25 -8.04 17.43
CA ASP A 14 -2.75 -7.85 16.06
C ASP A 14 -1.85 -6.84 15.35
N VAL A 15 -0.91 -7.39 14.57
CA VAL A 15 0.00 -6.59 13.76
C VAL A 15 -0.77 -5.79 12.72
N GLU A 16 -1.83 -6.34 12.10
CA GLU A 16 -2.68 -5.64 11.12
C GLU A 16 -3.34 -4.40 11.74
N ALA A 17 -3.66 -4.45 13.04
CA ALA A 17 -4.19 -3.32 13.78
C ALA A 17 -3.16 -2.23 14.12
N THR A 18 -1.92 -2.29 13.62
CA THR A 18 -0.92 -1.21 13.78
C THR A 18 -1.30 0.04 12.97
N TYR A 19 -1.28 1.20 13.61
CA TYR A 19 -1.57 2.52 13.02
C TYR A 19 -0.74 3.62 13.69
N ALA A 20 -0.80 4.84 13.16
CA ALA A 20 -0.24 6.01 13.82
C ALA A 20 -1.29 7.13 13.96
N LEU A 21 -1.13 7.98 14.97
CA LEU A 21 -2.03 9.08 15.28
C LEU A 21 -1.31 10.41 15.12
N VAL A 22 -1.87 11.29 14.29
CA VAL A 22 -1.47 12.69 14.18
C VAL A 22 -2.47 13.52 14.98
N THR A 23 -1.97 14.30 15.94
CA THR A 23 -2.81 15.13 16.82
C THR A 23 -2.69 16.61 16.53
N ASP A 24 -1.60 17.03 15.90
CA ASP A 24 -1.39 18.42 15.51
C ASP A 24 -2.23 18.78 14.28
N ALA A 25 -2.95 19.90 14.35
CA ALA A 25 -3.88 20.29 13.29
C ALA A 25 -3.18 20.74 12.01
N ASP A 26 -2.01 21.39 12.12
CA ASP A 26 -1.23 21.85 10.97
C ASP A 26 -0.62 20.65 10.23
N ASP A 27 -0.15 19.64 10.97
CA ASP A 27 0.31 18.37 10.40
C ASP A 27 -0.81 17.64 9.65
N VAL A 28 -2.03 17.61 10.22
CA VAL A 28 -3.20 17.01 9.55
C VAL A 28 -3.52 17.73 8.24
N ILE A 29 -3.50 19.06 8.25
CA ILE A 29 -3.74 19.85 7.04
C ILE A 29 -2.65 19.57 6.01
N TYR A 30 -1.37 19.66 6.40
CA TYR A 30 -0.22 19.40 5.55
C TYR A 30 -0.29 18.02 4.87
N LEU A 31 -0.59 16.98 5.64
CA LEU A 31 -0.71 15.61 5.12
C LEU A 31 -1.84 15.49 4.09
N GLN A 32 -3.02 16.06 4.37
CA GLN A 32 -4.19 15.95 3.49
C GLN A 32 -4.08 16.81 2.23
N THR A 33 -3.56 18.04 2.34
CA THR A 33 -3.56 19.02 1.25
C THR A 33 -2.32 18.93 0.38
N GLU A 34 -1.13 18.76 0.98
CA GLU A 34 0.15 18.80 0.26
C GLU A 34 0.70 17.40 -0.05
N ARG A 35 0.45 16.42 0.83
CA ARG A 35 1.01 15.06 0.70
C ARG A 35 0.02 14.00 0.25
N ARG A 36 -1.25 14.34 0.03
CA ARG A 36 -2.33 13.41 -0.42
C ARG A 36 -2.53 12.21 0.51
N ILE A 37 -2.24 12.37 1.80
CA ILE A 37 -2.47 11.37 2.84
C ILE A 37 -3.75 11.72 3.59
N PHE A 38 -4.77 10.87 3.54
CA PHE A 38 -6.11 11.23 4.01
C PHE A 38 -6.39 10.82 5.45
N GLY A 39 -5.92 9.64 5.85
CA GLY A 39 -6.23 9.04 7.13
C GLY A 39 -7.72 8.83 7.38
N THR A 40 -8.03 8.39 8.60
CA THR A 40 -9.38 8.32 9.15
C THR A 40 -9.47 9.27 10.33
N THR A 41 -10.42 10.19 10.32
CA THR A 41 -10.63 11.12 11.45
C THR A 41 -11.24 10.39 12.63
N GLU A 42 -10.55 10.38 13.78
CA GLU A 42 -11.05 9.90 15.06
C GLU A 42 -11.50 11.09 15.92
N GLY A 43 -12.75 11.07 16.41
CA GLY A 43 -13.21 12.02 17.44
C GLY A 43 -14.35 12.99 17.09
N PHE A 44 -15.31 12.62 16.22
CA PHE A 44 -16.60 13.32 16.21
C PHE A 44 -17.46 12.85 17.41
N ALA A 45 -17.18 13.36 18.60
CA ALA A 45 -18.20 13.42 19.65
C ALA A 45 -19.01 14.70 19.43
N ALA A 46 -20.31 14.57 19.19
CA ALA A 46 -21.25 15.68 18.96
C ALA A 46 -21.57 16.49 20.23
N THR A 47 -20.57 16.73 21.09
CA THR A 47 -20.72 17.51 22.33
C THR A 47 -19.62 18.57 22.39
N ALA A 48 -19.99 19.75 22.89
CA ALA A 48 -19.30 21.04 22.79
C ALA A 48 -17.95 21.15 23.53
N ASP A 49 -17.26 20.04 23.76
CA ASP A 49 -15.93 19.97 24.39
C ASP A 49 -14.98 19.26 23.41
N SER A 50 -14.79 19.88 22.24
CA SER A 50 -14.13 19.25 21.10
C SER A 50 -12.62 19.19 21.31
N LYS A 51 -12.14 18.06 21.85
CA LYS A 51 -10.75 17.66 21.70
C LYS A 51 -10.40 17.74 20.20
N ALA A 52 -9.27 18.36 19.87
CA ALA A 52 -8.84 18.57 18.48
C ALA A 52 -8.93 17.26 17.66
N PRO A 53 -9.40 17.33 16.40
CA PRO A 53 -9.59 16.15 15.58
C PRO A 53 -8.27 15.39 15.44
N ARG A 54 -8.28 14.10 15.77
CA ARG A 54 -7.11 13.23 15.63
C ARG A 54 -7.19 12.54 14.29
N LEU A 55 -6.10 12.49 13.55
CA LEU A 55 -6.03 11.75 12.30
C LEU A 55 -5.34 10.42 12.52
N ARG A 56 -6.05 9.33 12.26
CA ARG A 56 -5.52 7.98 12.24
C ARG A 56 -4.95 7.66 10.86
N LEU A 57 -3.67 7.40 10.80
CA LEU A 57 -2.98 6.92 9.61
C LEU A 57 -2.84 5.40 9.69
N ALA A 58 -3.28 4.71 8.64
CA ALA A 58 -2.96 3.29 8.49
C ALA A 58 -1.48 3.10 8.16
N LEU A 59 -0.96 1.88 8.36
CA LEU A 59 0.47 1.62 8.14
C LEU A 59 0.92 1.92 6.70
N GLU A 60 0.06 1.70 5.70
CA GLU A 60 0.31 2.06 4.30
C GLU A 60 0.57 3.55 4.10
N GLU A 61 -0.19 4.39 4.78
CA GLU A 61 -0.03 5.85 4.72
C GLU A 61 1.23 6.30 5.48
N VAL A 62 1.47 5.68 6.64
CA VAL A 62 2.67 5.90 7.45
C VAL A 62 3.93 5.56 6.65
N ALA A 63 3.92 4.41 5.97
CA ALA A 63 5.03 3.93 5.17
C ALA A 63 5.46 4.95 4.11
N VAL A 64 4.51 5.52 3.38
CA VAL A 64 4.82 6.56 2.38
C VAL A 64 5.42 7.79 3.06
N GLY A 65 4.84 8.24 4.18
CA GLY A 65 5.35 9.41 4.88
C GLY A 65 6.78 9.25 5.41
N VAL A 66 7.06 8.10 6.00
CA VAL A 66 8.38 7.76 6.55
C VAL A 66 9.39 7.60 5.42
N THR A 67 9.09 6.76 4.42
CA THR A 67 10.01 6.49 3.29
C THR A 67 10.30 7.74 2.44
N LYS A 68 9.37 8.70 2.38
CA LYS A 68 9.55 9.98 1.67
C LYS A 68 10.02 11.13 2.56
N GLY A 69 10.26 10.87 3.85
CA GLY A 69 10.85 11.84 4.78
C GLY A 69 9.95 13.00 5.18
N PHE A 70 8.62 12.89 4.98
CA PHE A 70 7.67 13.93 5.39
C PHE A 70 6.83 13.55 6.62
N LEU A 71 7.06 12.36 7.20
CA LEU A 71 6.45 11.90 8.43
C LEU A 71 7.49 11.23 9.32
N ARG A 72 7.51 11.60 10.59
CA ARG A 72 8.36 11.00 11.62
C ARG A 72 7.50 10.29 12.66
N LEU A 73 7.97 9.13 13.10
CA LEU A 73 7.29 8.31 14.09
C LEU A 73 7.80 8.60 15.50
N GLU A 74 6.87 8.67 16.44
CA GLU A 74 7.15 8.81 17.87
C GLU A 74 6.35 7.77 18.67
N ALA A 75 6.88 7.39 19.84
CA ALA A 75 6.14 6.58 20.78
C ALA A 75 5.09 7.38 21.54
N ALA A 76 4.03 6.73 21.99
CA ALA A 76 3.12 7.36 22.95
C ALA A 76 3.89 7.64 24.25
N ALA A 77 3.71 8.84 24.82
CA ALA A 77 4.40 9.25 26.05
C ALA A 77 4.21 8.28 27.23
N SER A 78 3.10 7.53 27.24
CA SER A 78 2.80 6.51 28.25
C SER A 78 3.57 5.19 28.07
N SER A 79 4.19 4.96 26.91
CA SER A 79 4.78 3.67 26.54
C SER A 79 6.27 3.55 26.87
N GLY A 80 6.89 4.62 27.38
CA GLY A 80 8.29 4.61 27.82
C GLY A 80 9.28 4.13 26.75
N ALA A 81 10.33 3.42 27.18
CA ALA A 81 11.39 2.91 26.30
C ALA A 81 10.90 1.82 25.34
N GLU A 82 9.97 0.96 25.77
CA GLU A 82 9.41 -0.12 24.94
C GLU A 82 8.66 0.44 23.71
N GLY A 83 7.87 1.49 23.92
CA GLY A 83 7.18 2.17 22.82
C GLY A 83 8.15 2.80 21.82
N GLN A 84 9.27 3.35 22.31
CA GLN A 84 10.28 3.97 21.45
C GLN A 84 11.01 2.93 20.58
N LEU A 85 11.34 1.78 21.16
CA LEU A 85 11.93 0.67 20.42
C LEU A 85 10.96 0.14 19.35
N LEU A 86 9.67 0.00 19.67
CA LEU A 86 8.66 -0.40 18.71
C LEU A 86 8.52 0.58 17.54
N ALA A 87 8.51 1.90 17.81
CA ALA A 87 8.44 2.92 16.76
C ALA A 87 9.67 2.86 15.83
N GLN A 88 10.87 2.70 16.40
CA GLN A 88 12.11 2.53 15.65
C GLN A 88 12.11 1.24 14.82
N GLU A 89 11.60 0.14 15.37
CA GLU A 89 11.53 -1.14 14.68
C GLU A 89 10.56 -1.10 13.48
N ILE A 90 9.41 -0.45 13.66
CA ILE A 90 8.46 -0.21 12.56
C ILE A 90 9.13 0.65 11.48
N GLU A 91 9.74 1.78 11.85
CA GLU A 91 10.46 2.65 10.91
C GLU A 91 11.56 1.90 10.15
N ARG A 92 12.30 1.02 10.84
CA ARG A 92 13.34 0.16 10.25
C ARG A 92 12.74 -0.79 9.21
N GLN A 93 11.66 -1.52 9.53
CA GLN A 93 11.02 -2.43 8.59
C GLN A 93 10.26 -1.75 7.44
N LEU A 94 9.92 -0.46 7.59
CA LEU A 94 9.35 0.36 6.52
C LEU A 94 10.43 0.87 5.56
N THR A 95 11.64 1.11 6.05
CA THR A 95 12.74 1.68 5.26
C THR A 95 13.71 0.63 4.72
N SER A 96 13.83 -0.51 5.40
CA SER A 96 14.71 -1.63 5.05
C SER A 96 13.90 -2.90 4.80
N GLU A 97 14.44 -3.79 3.95
CA GLU A 97 13.89 -5.14 3.76
C GLU A 97 14.37 -6.14 4.83
N GLU A 98 15.30 -5.74 5.68
CA GLU A 98 15.84 -6.58 6.74
C GLU A 98 14.80 -6.84 7.83
N VAL A 99 14.41 -8.10 8.00
CA VAL A 99 13.62 -8.56 9.13
C VAL A 99 14.58 -9.08 10.19
N ASP A 100 14.49 -8.56 11.41
CA ASP A 100 15.25 -9.12 12.53
C ASP A 100 14.50 -10.38 13.00
N PRO A 101 15.15 -11.57 13.02
CA PRO A 101 14.49 -12.79 13.47
C PRO A 101 14.02 -12.73 14.93
N ASP A 102 14.60 -11.87 15.76
CA ASP A 102 14.23 -11.68 17.17
C ASP A 102 13.26 -10.49 17.36
N ALA A 103 12.74 -9.90 16.28
CA ALA A 103 11.85 -8.76 16.35
C ALA A 103 10.53 -9.09 17.06
N THR A 104 10.18 -8.27 18.06
CA THR A 104 8.90 -8.37 18.78
C THR A 104 7.69 -8.07 17.87
N TRP A 105 7.91 -7.34 16.78
CA TRP A 105 6.90 -7.01 15.79
C TRP A 105 7.44 -7.35 14.40
N THR A 106 6.69 -8.12 13.61
CA THR A 106 7.10 -8.49 12.24
C THR A 106 5.96 -8.24 11.29
N MET A 107 6.23 -7.48 10.22
CA MET A 107 5.23 -7.20 9.20
C MET A 107 4.90 -8.44 8.35
N PRO A 108 3.60 -8.79 8.18
CA PRO A 108 3.19 -9.89 7.31
C PRO A 108 3.61 -9.68 5.84
N PRO A 109 3.96 -10.73 5.09
CA PRO A 109 4.40 -10.62 3.69
C PRO A 109 3.38 -9.91 2.77
N LEU A 110 2.09 -10.26 2.88
CA LEU A 110 1.04 -9.63 2.09
C LEU A 110 0.91 -8.13 2.40
N ARG A 111 1.09 -7.75 3.66
CA ARG A 111 1.07 -6.34 4.06
C ARG A 111 2.24 -5.57 3.45
N ARG A 112 3.43 -6.18 3.37
CA ARG A 112 4.58 -5.61 2.66
C ARG A 112 4.28 -5.34 1.19
N GLN A 113 3.56 -6.25 0.52
CA GLN A 113 3.12 -6.02 -0.87
C GLN A 113 2.12 -4.86 -0.96
N ARG A 114 1.15 -4.79 -0.04
CA ARG A 114 0.20 -3.67 0.06
C ARG A 114 0.90 -2.32 0.25
N LEU A 115 1.92 -2.25 1.10
CA LEU A 115 2.73 -1.03 1.26
C LEU A 115 3.35 -0.58 -0.07
N ARG A 116 4.00 -1.51 -0.79
CA ARG A 116 4.66 -1.21 -2.07
C ARG A 116 3.67 -0.73 -3.12
N VAL A 117 2.54 -1.43 -3.26
CA VAL A 117 1.47 -1.03 -4.19
C VAL A 117 0.91 0.34 -3.82
N PHE A 118 0.65 0.60 -2.54
CA PHE A 118 0.17 1.90 -2.09
C PHE A 118 1.16 3.03 -2.42
N GLN A 119 2.44 2.81 -2.15
CA GLN A 119 3.50 3.77 -2.45
C GLN A 119 3.62 4.04 -3.96
N ASP A 120 3.64 3.02 -4.80
CA ASP A 120 3.74 3.18 -6.26
C ASP A 120 2.51 3.91 -6.84
N LEU A 121 1.29 3.60 -6.37
CA LEU A 121 0.10 4.34 -6.76
C LEU A 121 0.18 5.82 -6.35
N TRP A 122 0.67 6.09 -5.14
CA TRP A 122 0.87 7.46 -4.66
C TRP A 122 1.94 8.20 -5.47
N GLU A 123 3.05 7.55 -5.81
CA GLU A 123 4.13 8.12 -6.64
C GLU A 123 3.66 8.42 -8.07
N ARG A 124 2.80 7.57 -8.63
CA ARG A 124 2.11 7.80 -9.91
C ARG A 124 1.12 8.98 -9.89
N GLY A 125 0.94 9.62 -8.72
CA GLY A 125 0.14 10.83 -8.58
C GLY A 125 -1.33 10.58 -8.26
N TYR A 126 -1.73 9.33 -7.98
CA TYR A 126 -3.08 9.04 -7.54
C TYR A 126 -3.28 9.44 -6.08
N PHE A 127 -4.52 9.79 -5.76
CA PHE A 127 -4.99 9.74 -4.39
C PHE A 127 -5.42 8.31 -4.09
N VAL A 128 -4.96 7.75 -2.98
CA VAL A 128 -5.21 6.36 -2.60
C VAL A 128 -5.95 6.34 -1.26
N THR A 129 -7.05 5.61 -1.20
CA THR A 129 -7.79 5.37 0.05
C THR A 129 -8.10 3.89 0.21
N PHE A 130 -8.56 3.47 1.39
CA PHE A 130 -8.88 2.06 1.66
C PHE A 130 -10.21 1.63 1.03
N GLY A 131 -10.21 0.46 0.40
CA GLY A 131 -11.33 -0.08 -0.36
C GLY A 131 -12.24 -1.05 0.39
N SER A 132 -12.09 -1.18 1.72
CA SER A 132 -12.77 -2.21 2.52
C SER A 132 -14.29 -2.24 2.36
N LYS A 133 -14.94 -1.08 2.15
CA LYS A 133 -16.38 -0.97 1.84
C LYS A 133 -16.80 -1.68 0.55
N PHE A 134 -15.86 -1.93 -0.36
CA PHE A 134 -16.07 -2.58 -1.66
C PHE A 134 -15.37 -3.95 -1.73
N GLY A 135 -14.85 -4.46 -0.61
CA GLY A 135 -14.06 -5.68 -0.60
C GLY A 135 -12.74 -5.56 -1.36
N ALA A 136 -12.21 -4.34 -1.51
CA ALA A 136 -10.94 -4.08 -2.16
C ALA A 136 -9.89 -3.59 -1.14
N ASP A 137 -8.61 -3.74 -1.46
CA ASP A 137 -7.54 -3.18 -0.63
C ASP A 137 -7.55 -1.66 -0.74
N PHE A 138 -7.55 -1.15 -1.98
CA PHE A 138 -7.48 0.28 -2.24
C PHE A 138 -8.50 0.78 -3.27
N LEU A 139 -8.75 2.07 -3.19
CA LEU A 139 -9.45 2.89 -4.17
C LEU A 139 -8.48 3.95 -4.67
N ILE A 140 -8.43 4.15 -5.98
CA ILE A 140 -7.61 5.20 -6.58
C ILE A 140 -8.46 6.29 -7.22
N TYR A 141 -8.01 7.54 -7.09
CA TYR A 141 -8.69 8.72 -7.62
C TYR A 141 -7.68 9.59 -8.37
N LYS A 142 -8.14 10.22 -9.46
CA LYS A 142 -7.35 11.21 -10.22
C LYS A 142 -7.38 12.62 -9.59
N GLY A 143 -8.21 12.82 -8.57
CA GLY A 143 -8.38 14.09 -7.86
C GLY A 143 -8.82 13.82 -6.43
N ASP A 144 -9.06 14.89 -5.68
CA ASP A 144 -9.42 14.84 -4.26
C ASP A 144 -10.58 13.85 -3.98
N PRO A 145 -10.36 12.78 -3.18
CA PRO A 145 -11.38 11.81 -2.79
C PRO A 145 -12.65 12.40 -2.18
N LYS A 146 -12.59 13.61 -1.61
CA LYS A 146 -13.77 14.32 -1.07
C LYS A 146 -14.69 14.88 -2.17
N LYS A 147 -14.15 15.06 -3.39
CA LYS A 147 -14.84 15.74 -4.51
C LYS A 147 -14.96 14.86 -5.77
N ALA A 148 -14.10 13.86 -5.90
CA ALA A 148 -14.01 12.99 -7.06
C ALA A 148 -14.50 11.57 -6.74
N HIS A 149 -14.95 10.87 -7.78
CA HIS A 149 -15.24 9.44 -7.68
C HIS A 149 -13.97 8.61 -7.91
N ALA A 150 -13.82 7.53 -7.15
CA ALA A 150 -12.75 6.56 -7.40
C ALA A 150 -12.87 6.00 -8.82
N VAL A 151 -11.73 5.86 -9.49
CA VAL A 151 -11.61 5.37 -10.87
C VAL A 151 -11.48 3.85 -10.91
N ALA A 152 -10.75 3.26 -9.96
CA ALA A 152 -10.56 1.83 -9.89
C ALA A 152 -10.57 1.29 -8.45
N LEU A 153 -10.94 0.02 -8.34
CA LEU A 153 -10.72 -0.86 -7.20
C LEU A 153 -9.38 -1.58 -7.41
N ILE A 154 -8.53 -1.62 -6.41
CA ILE A 154 -7.26 -2.34 -6.42
C ILE A 154 -7.35 -3.53 -5.45
N ILE A 155 -7.07 -4.72 -5.95
CA ILE A 155 -6.92 -5.94 -5.16
C ILE A 155 -5.45 -6.34 -5.17
N VAL A 156 -4.80 -6.37 -4.02
CA VAL A 156 -3.40 -6.77 -3.88
C VAL A 156 -3.33 -8.27 -3.60
N LYS A 157 -2.49 -8.96 -4.38
CA LYS A 157 -2.31 -10.41 -4.31
C LYS A 157 -0.83 -10.76 -4.34
N SER A 158 -0.49 -11.90 -3.73
CA SER A 158 0.87 -12.44 -3.90
C SER A 158 1.07 -12.87 -5.35
N TYR A 159 2.31 -12.80 -5.84
CA TYR A 159 2.63 -13.09 -7.24
C TYR A 159 2.21 -14.50 -7.66
N ASP A 160 2.47 -15.49 -6.79
CA ASP A 160 2.11 -16.90 -7.02
C ASP A 160 0.72 -17.28 -6.44
N GLU A 161 -0.09 -16.30 -6.04
CA GLU A 161 -1.40 -16.58 -5.46
C GLU A 161 -2.42 -16.98 -6.54
N GLU A 162 -2.94 -18.19 -6.44
CA GLU A 162 -4.04 -18.63 -7.30
C GLU A 162 -5.35 -17.93 -6.94
N PHE A 163 -6.11 -17.58 -7.98
CA PHE A 163 -7.43 -17.00 -7.80
C PHE A 163 -8.52 -18.07 -7.75
N ALA A 164 -9.31 -18.07 -6.67
CA ALA A 164 -10.58 -18.77 -6.70
C ALA A 164 -11.52 -18.09 -7.73
N ARG A 165 -12.09 -18.88 -8.64
CA ARG A 165 -13.01 -18.37 -9.68
C ARG A 165 -14.17 -17.56 -9.10
N ALA A 166 -14.69 -18.00 -7.95
CA ALA A 166 -15.78 -17.32 -7.25
C ALA A 166 -15.39 -15.91 -6.77
N ASP A 167 -14.14 -15.71 -6.35
CA ASP A 167 -13.63 -14.43 -5.88
C ASP A 167 -13.53 -13.45 -7.04
N VAL A 168 -12.97 -13.91 -8.17
CA VAL A 168 -12.87 -13.12 -9.40
C VAL A 168 -14.24 -12.63 -9.86
N VAL A 169 -15.23 -13.53 -9.91
CA VAL A 169 -16.62 -13.16 -10.26
C VAL A 169 -17.20 -12.17 -9.25
N SER A 170 -16.93 -12.36 -7.97
CA SER A 170 -17.40 -11.47 -6.90
C SER A 170 -16.83 -10.06 -7.02
N PHE A 171 -15.52 -9.93 -7.23
CA PHE A 171 -14.87 -8.63 -7.47
C PHE A 171 -15.41 -7.95 -8.73
N CYS A 172 -15.56 -8.71 -9.83
CA CYS A 172 -16.16 -8.21 -11.07
C CYS A 172 -17.56 -7.67 -10.86
N ARG A 173 -18.40 -8.40 -10.11
CA ARG A 173 -19.77 -7.99 -9.78
C ARG A 173 -19.76 -6.67 -9.02
N VAL A 174 -18.96 -6.56 -7.96
CA VAL A 174 -18.87 -5.32 -7.17
C VAL A 174 -18.40 -4.17 -8.03
N ALA A 175 -17.28 -4.33 -8.76
CA ALA A 175 -16.72 -3.31 -9.64
C ALA A 175 -17.75 -2.80 -10.68
N LYS A 176 -18.51 -3.72 -11.27
CA LYS A 176 -19.58 -3.39 -12.24
C LYS A 176 -20.71 -2.61 -11.60
N MET A 177 -21.16 -3.01 -10.40
CA MET A 177 -22.25 -2.32 -9.67
C MET A 177 -21.87 -0.89 -9.31
N VAL A 178 -20.62 -0.66 -8.90
CA VAL A 178 -20.13 0.68 -8.52
C VAL A 178 -19.51 1.46 -9.68
N LYS A 179 -19.56 0.90 -10.91
CA LYS A 179 -19.04 1.47 -12.16
C LYS A 179 -17.57 1.91 -12.05
N LYS A 180 -16.72 1.03 -11.51
CA LYS A 180 -15.26 1.26 -11.38
C LYS A 180 -14.49 0.21 -12.15
N GLN A 181 -13.28 0.55 -12.57
CA GLN A 181 -12.35 -0.45 -13.07
C GLN A 181 -11.92 -1.38 -11.93
N LEU A 182 -11.60 -2.62 -12.27
CA LEU A 182 -11.01 -3.58 -11.35
C LEU A 182 -9.59 -3.88 -11.82
N LEU A 183 -8.63 -3.70 -10.92
CA LEU A 183 -7.21 -4.00 -11.16
C LEU A 183 -6.70 -4.91 -10.06
N PHE A 184 -6.02 -5.99 -10.46
CA PHE A 184 -5.20 -6.79 -9.57
C PHE A 184 -3.79 -6.23 -9.59
N ALA A 185 -3.19 -6.13 -8.41
CA ALA A 185 -1.82 -5.67 -8.24
C ALA A 185 -1.00 -6.73 -7.52
N CYS A 186 0.21 -6.97 -8.01
CA CYS A 186 1.18 -7.82 -7.33
C CYS A 186 2.59 -7.24 -7.45
N VAL A 187 3.44 -7.61 -6.51
CA VAL A 187 4.87 -7.30 -6.54
C VAL A 187 5.55 -8.51 -7.13
N GLN A 188 6.09 -8.37 -8.34
CA GLN A 188 6.85 -9.41 -9.01
C GLN A 188 8.22 -9.54 -8.34
N PRO A 189 8.60 -10.75 -7.84
CA PRO A 189 9.97 -11.02 -7.43
C PRO A 189 10.90 -10.81 -8.62
N LEU A 190 12.03 -10.15 -8.42
CA LEU A 190 13.10 -10.17 -9.41
C LEU A 190 13.80 -11.53 -9.31
N ASP A 191 13.38 -12.48 -10.13
CA ASP A 191 14.07 -13.76 -10.22
C ASP A 191 15.46 -13.54 -10.85
N GLY A 192 16.51 -13.72 -10.04
CA GLY A 192 17.74 -14.32 -10.55
C GLY A 192 17.35 -15.69 -11.12
N GLY A 193 17.41 -15.80 -12.44
CA GLY A 193 16.62 -16.77 -13.20
C GLY A 193 16.83 -18.25 -12.85
N GLU A 194 15.77 -19.02 -13.11
CA GLU A 194 15.73 -20.39 -13.65
C GLU A 194 14.28 -20.92 -13.48
N ARG A 195 13.57 -21.57 -14.42
CA ARG A 195 13.92 -22.33 -15.61
C ARG A 195 12.76 -22.31 -16.60
N THR A 196 12.87 -21.60 -17.72
CA THR A 196 12.25 -22.10 -18.93
C THR A 196 13.37 -22.61 -19.81
N ASN A 197 13.49 -23.94 -19.92
CA ASN A 197 14.26 -24.61 -20.96
C ASN A 197 13.59 -24.30 -22.31
N PHE A 198 13.72 -23.07 -22.80
CA PHE A 198 13.59 -22.77 -24.21
C PHE A 198 14.99 -22.62 -24.74
N ARG A 199 15.48 -23.69 -25.36
CA ARG A 199 16.65 -23.68 -26.22
C ARG A 199 16.49 -22.51 -27.20
N LYS A 200 17.34 -21.50 -27.08
CA LYS A 200 17.53 -20.52 -28.14
C LYS A 200 19.02 -20.30 -28.34
N GLU A 201 19.46 -20.79 -29.49
CA GLU A 201 20.74 -20.48 -30.11
C GLU A 201 20.86 -18.96 -30.32
N ASP A 202 22.08 -18.47 -30.07
CA ASP A 202 22.77 -17.31 -30.62
C ASP A 202 22.11 -15.92 -30.55
N ALA A 203 22.70 -15.02 -29.75
CA ALA A 203 23.47 -13.86 -30.26
C ALA A 203 23.85 -12.85 -29.15
N SER A 204 25.17 -12.67 -28.99
CA SER A 204 25.95 -11.47 -28.63
C SER A 204 25.35 -10.37 -27.72
N ASN A 205 25.85 -10.37 -26.48
CA ASN A 205 26.57 -9.30 -25.76
C ASN A 205 26.37 -7.83 -26.21
N ASP A 206 25.80 -7.01 -25.32
CA ASP A 206 26.32 -5.67 -25.08
C ASP A 206 26.08 -5.26 -23.61
N SER A 207 27.10 -4.63 -23.04
CA SER A 207 27.29 -4.38 -21.62
C SER A 207 26.85 -2.98 -21.17
N ASP A 208 26.64 -2.88 -19.86
CA ASP A 208 26.73 -1.69 -19.01
C ASP A 208 25.39 -1.09 -18.57
N GLY A 209 25.20 -1.09 -17.25
CA GLY A 209 23.96 -0.75 -16.57
C GLY A 209 24.05 -1.23 -15.13
N THR A 210 24.59 -0.39 -14.26
CA THR A 210 24.52 -0.58 -12.80
C THR A 210 23.06 -0.38 -12.37
N GLU A 211 22.19 -1.34 -12.69
CA GLU A 211 20.78 -1.26 -12.34
C GLU A 211 20.62 -1.72 -10.89
N ALA A 212 20.25 -0.81 -10.00
CA ALA A 212 19.80 -1.17 -8.67
C ALA A 212 18.49 -1.96 -8.80
N TRP A 213 18.54 -3.24 -8.46
CA TRP A 213 17.46 -4.21 -8.60
C TRP A 213 16.25 -3.77 -7.77
N THR A 214 15.19 -3.27 -8.42
CA THR A 214 13.95 -2.83 -7.77
C THR A 214 12.78 -3.71 -8.19
N ASN A 215 12.11 -4.36 -7.23
CA ASN A 215 10.95 -5.21 -7.53
C ASN A 215 9.89 -4.47 -8.34
N ARG A 216 9.45 -5.07 -9.45
CA ARG A 216 8.47 -4.47 -10.36
C ARG A 216 7.05 -4.69 -9.84
N ILE A 217 6.23 -3.64 -9.86
CA ILE A 217 4.79 -3.75 -9.55
C ILE A 217 4.01 -3.92 -10.85
N VAL A 218 3.18 -4.95 -10.90
CA VAL A 218 2.37 -5.31 -12.07
C VAL A 218 0.90 -5.06 -11.74
N TYR A 219 0.19 -4.42 -12.68
CA TYR A 219 -1.25 -4.19 -12.59
C TYR A 219 -1.95 -4.89 -13.75
N ILE A 220 -2.90 -5.77 -13.45
CA ILE A 220 -3.65 -6.54 -14.44
C ILE A 220 -5.12 -6.14 -14.36
N SER A 221 -5.67 -5.69 -15.49
CA SER A 221 -7.11 -5.55 -15.66
C SER A 221 -7.67 -6.81 -16.29
N LEU A 222 -8.77 -7.35 -15.76
CA LEU A 222 -9.44 -8.50 -16.38
C LEU A 222 -9.98 -8.19 -17.78
N SER A 223 -10.33 -6.93 -18.05
CA SER A 223 -10.70 -6.51 -19.42
C SER A 223 -9.55 -6.71 -20.39
N HIS A 224 -8.31 -6.53 -19.94
CA HIS A 224 -7.11 -6.74 -20.76
C HIS A 224 -6.74 -8.23 -20.82
N ALA A 225 -6.81 -8.95 -19.70
CA ALA A 225 -6.52 -10.39 -19.65
C ALA A 225 -7.43 -11.22 -20.57
N LEU A 226 -8.73 -10.93 -20.59
CA LEU A 226 -9.69 -11.62 -21.47
C LEU A 226 -9.46 -11.33 -22.96
N LEU A 227 -8.95 -10.14 -23.30
CA LEU A 227 -8.64 -9.80 -24.70
C LEU A 227 -7.39 -10.54 -25.20
N VAL A 228 -6.39 -10.73 -24.35
CA VAL A 228 -5.18 -11.50 -24.68
C VAL A 228 -5.49 -12.99 -24.85
N SER A 229 -6.32 -13.57 -23.96
CA SER A 229 -6.70 -14.98 -24.07
C SER A 229 -7.45 -15.31 -25.37
N HIS A 230 -8.25 -14.37 -25.89
CA HIS A 230 -8.94 -14.57 -27.17
C HIS A 230 -8.01 -14.47 -28.40
N GLN A 231 -6.85 -13.82 -28.29
CA GLN A 231 -5.87 -13.80 -29.39
C GLN A 231 -5.05 -15.09 -29.43
N GLU A 232 -4.69 -15.63 -28.27
CA GLU A 232 -3.96 -16.91 -28.17
C GLU A 232 -4.81 -18.11 -28.63
N GLU A 233 -6.13 -18.10 -28.42
CA GLU A 233 -7.04 -19.13 -28.94
C GLU A 233 -7.25 -19.06 -30.46
N ASN A 234 -6.99 -17.91 -31.09
CA ASN A 234 -7.27 -17.68 -32.52
C ASN A 234 -6.03 -17.84 -33.41
N ASP A 235 -4.85 -17.97 -32.80
CA ASP A 235 -3.54 -18.20 -33.44
C ASP A 235 -3.05 -19.66 -33.28
N GLY A 236 -3.89 -20.57 -32.75
CA GLY A 236 -3.63 -22.02 -32.65
C GLY A 236 -4.51 -22.86 -33.57
#